data_AF-A0A364V4W2-F1
#
_entry.id   AF-A0A364V4W2-F1
#
_cell.length_a   1.000
_cell.length_b   1.000
_cell.length_c   1.000
_cell.angle_alpha   90.00
_cell.angle_beta   90.00
_cell.angle_gamma   90.00
#
_symmetry.space_group_name_H-M   'P 1'
#
loop_
_entity.id
_entity.type
_entity.pdbx_description
1 polymer ?
#
loop_
_entity_poly.entity_id
_entity_poly.type
_entity_poly.pdbx_seq_one_letter_code
_entity_poly.pdbx_strand_id
1 'polypeptide(L)'
;MTNGQQTPPLQPQQATASPPVAPRRPIERTFHGRTFTDDYEWLRDKDSAEVRSHLEAENAYTQSRTAHLQPLADAIFGEVKARVKETDLSLPVRSGNWWYFSRSTEGKSYAAMCRIPVGQSDGHGSARPAFSPMPASIFAFISSVVVSPK
;
A
#
# COMPACT_ATOMS: atom_id res chain seq x y z
N MET A 1 35.95 -25.05 -16.63
CA MET A 1 35.93 -23.77 -15.92
C MET A 1 34.66 -23.72 -15.08
N THR A 2 34.72 -24.21 -13.84
CA THR A 2 33.58 -24.28 -12.91
C THR A 2 33.62 -23.04 -12.03
N ASN A 3 32.61 -22.17 -12.16
CA ASN A 3 32.54 -20.93 -11.40
C ASN A 3 31.84 -21.23 -10.07
N GLY A 4 32.64 -21.44 -9.02
CA GLY A 4 32.17 -21.61 -7.66
C GLY A 4 31.52 -20.32 -7.17
N GLN A 5 30.19 -20.30 -7.09
CA GLN A 5 29.48 -19.24 -6.39
C GLN A 5 29.83 -19.31 -4.91
N GLN A 6 30.65 -18.35 -4.46
CA GLN A 6 30.92 -18.10 -3.06
C GLN A 6 29.62 -17.72 -2.36
N THR A 7 29.18 -18.56 -1.43
CA THR A 7 28.13 -18.21 -0.48
C THR A 7 28.64 -17.08 0.41
N PRO A 8 27.95 -15.93 0.51
CA PRO A 8 28.34 -14.87 1.43
C PRO A 8 28.34 -15.42 2.87
N PRO A 9 29.35 -15.12 3.70
CA PRO A 9 29.38 -15.59 5.08
C PRO A 9 28.20 -15.02 5.86
N LEU A 10 27.50 -15.89 6.58
CA LEU A 10 26.43 -15.51 7.51
C LEU A 10 27.04 -14.54 8.55
N GLN A 11 26.63 -13.27 8.50
CA GLN A 11 27.06 -12.27 9.46
C GLN A 11 26.72 -12.71 10.89
N PRO A 12 27.61 -12.48 11.88
CA PRO A 12 27.36 -12.85 13.26
C PRO A 12 26.10 -12.16 13.79
N GLN A 13 25.16 -12.96 14.33
CA GLN A 13 23.95 -12.45 14.98
C GLN A 13 24.34 -11.55 16.15
N GLN A 14 24.21 -10.23 15.97
CA GLN A 14 24.48 -9.26 17.03
C GLN A 14 23.59 -9.50 18.26
N ALA A 15 24.18 -9.24 19.43
CA ALA A 15 23.81 -9.74 20.74
C ALA A 15 22.38 -9.40 21.24
N THR A 16 21.74 -10.44 21.77
CA THR A 16 20.76 -10.55 22.87
C THR A 16 20.19 -9.27 23.50
N ALA A 17 19.27 -8.59 22.80
CA ALA A 17 18.12 -8.05 23.50
C ALA A 17 17.13 -9.22 23.70
N SER A 18 16.69 -9.48 24.92
CA SER A 18 15.65 -10.49 25.14
C SER A 18 14.29 -9.90 24.72
N PRO A 19 13.42 -10.69 24.07
CA PRO A 19 12.08 -10.22 23.73
C PRO A 19 11.32 -9.87 25.02
N PRO A 20 10.53 -8.78 25.04
CA PRO A 20 9.71 -8.45 26.19
C PRO A 20 8.63 -9.53 26.36
N VAL A 21 8.51 -10.07 27.56
CA VAL A 21 7.54 -11.14 27.86
C VAL A 21 6.26 -10.51 28.39
N ALA A 22 5.15 -10.70 27.69
CA ALA A 22 3.84 -10.25 28.14
C ALA A 22 3.40 -11.03 29.40
N PRO A 23 3.00 -10.37 30.50
CA PRO A 23 2.47 -11.05 31.67
C PRO A 23 1.16 -11.78 31.32
N ARG A 24 1.01 -13.00 31.85
CA ARG A 24 -0.21 -13.79 31.75
C ARG A 24 -1.16 -13.43 32.88
N ARG A 25 -2.38 -13.04 32.54
CA ARG A 25 -3.48 -12.68 33.45
C ARG A 25 -4.72 -13.45 33.02
N PRO A 26 -4.99 -14.62 33.63
CA PRO A 26 -6.12 -15.46 33.24
C PRO A 26 -7.44 -14.69 33.41
N ILE A 27 -8.12 -14.40 32.31
CA ILE A 27 -9.46 -13.81 32.29
C ILE A 27 -10.39 -14.78 31.58
N GLU A 28 -11.45 -15.20 32.28
CA GLU A 28 -12.44 -16.10 31.69
C GLU A 28 -13.48 -15.33 30.88
N ARG A 29 -13.78 -15.84 29.68
CA ARG A 29 -14.82 -15.33 28.82
C ARG A 29 -15.75 -16.46 28.40
N THR A 30 -17.04 -16.22 28.54
CA THR A 30 -18.06 -17.18 28.14
C THR A 30 -18.75 -16.69 26.86
N PHE A 31 -18.72 -17.52 25.82
CA PHE A 31 -19.40 -17.25 24.56
C PHE A 31 -20.14 -18.50 24.09
N HIS A 32 -21.44 -18.37 23.80
CA HIS A 32 -22.32 -19.48 23.41
C HIS A 32 -22.21 -20.73 24.31
N GLY A 33 -22.21 -20.53 25.63
CA GLY A 33 -22.15 -21.63 26.60
C GLY A 33 -20.79 -22.34 26.69
N ARG A 34 -19.74 -21.80 26.04
CA ARG A 34 -18.36 -22.28 26.18
C ARG A 34 -17.54 -21.22 26.90
N THR A 35 -16.83 -21.64 27.94
CA THR A 35 -15.89 -20.78 28.67
C THR A 35 -14.48 -21.02 28.16
N PHE A 36 -13.78 -19.93 27.83
CA PHE A 36 -12.37 -19.96 27.47
C PHE A 36 -11.60 -18.98 28.36
N THR A 37 -10.40 -19.36 28.76
CA THR A 37 -9.48 -18.50 29.51
C THR A 37 -8.56 -17.79 28.53
N ASP A 38 -8.60 -16.46 28.53
CA ASP A 38 -7.70 -15.60 27.78
C ASP A 38 -6.71 -14.93 28.75
N ASP A 39 -5.46 -15.38 28.73
CA ASP A 39 -4.37 -14.85 29.56
C ASP A 39 -3.94 -13.43 29.17
N TYR A 40 -4.40 -12.93 28.03
CA TYR A 40 -3.92 -11.70 27.39
C TYR A 40 -5.05 -10.71 27.10
N GLU A 41 -6.26 -10.89 27.65
CA GLU A 41 -7.39 -9.97 27.44
C GLU A 41 -7.04 -8.53 27.87
N TRP A 42 -6.12 -8.34 28.81
CA TRP A 42 -5.63 -7.01 29.21
C TRP A 42 -4.94 -6.22 28.09
N LEU A 43 -4.39 -6.89 27.06
CA LEU A 43 -3.82 -6.25 25.86
C LEU A 43 -4.87 -5.64 24.93
N ARG A 44 -6.15 -5.93 25.16
CA ARG A 44 -7.25 -5.41 24.34
C ARG A 44 -7.53 -3.93 24.59
N ASP A 45 -7.24 -3.45 25.79
CA ASP A 45 -7.46 -2.06 26.18
C ASP A 45 -6.42 -1.13 25.55
N LYS A 46 -6.86 -0.31 24.59
CA LYS A 46 -5.99 0.57 23.81
C LYS A 46 -5.50 1.79 24.59
N ASP A 47 -6.25 2.21 25.61
CA ASP A 47 -5.96 3.42 26.37
C ASP A 47 -5.11 3.11 27.63
N SER A 48 -4.95 1.82 27.95
CA SER A 48 -4.13 1.37 29.07
C SER A 48 -2.66 1.74 28.90
N ALA A 49 -2.11 2.44 29.89
CA ALA A 49 -0.70 2.81 29.94
C ALA A 49 0.24 1.58 29.96
N GLU A 50 -0.22 0.46 30.52
CA GLU A 50 0.53 -0.79 30.57
C GLU A 50 0.67 -1.41 29.18
N VAL A 51 -0.40 -1.40 28.39
CA VAL A 51 -0.40 -1.91 27.01
C VAL A 51 0.53 -1.07 26.15
N ARG A 52 0.47 0.27 26.27
CA ARG A 52 1.41 1.16 25.56
C ARG A 52 2.86 0.88 25.93
N SER A 53 3.17 0.73 27.22
CA SER A 53 4.53 0.44 27.69
C SER A 53 5.05 -0.88 27.13
N HIS A 54 4.20 -1.91 27.08
CA HIS A 54 4.57 -3.20 26.49
C HIS A 54 4.82 -3.08 24.97
N LEU A 55 3.98 -2.36 24.23
CA LEU A 55 4.16 -2.12 22.79
C LEU A 55 5.41 -1.28 22.49
N GLU A 56 5.72 -0.29 23.32
CA GLU A 56 6.97 0.49 23.20
C GLU A 56 8.20 -0.40 23.39
N ALA A 57 8.16 -1.34 24.35
CA ALA A 57 9.23 -2.32 24.54
C ALA A 57 9.39 -3.27 23.34
N GLU A 58 8.27 -3.74 22.76
CA GLU A 58 8.27 -4.57 21.54
C GLU A 58 8.83 -3.81 20.33
N ASN A 59 8.45 -2.55 20.17
CA ASN A 59 8.98 -1.68 19.12
C ASN A 59 10.48 -1.45 19.27
N ALA A 60 10.95 -1.18 20.50
CA ALA A 60 12.37 -0.99 20.78
C ALA A 60 13.18 -2.28 20.52
N TYR A 61 12.66 -3.43 20.93
CA TYR A 61 13.25 -4.72 20.61
C TYR A 61 13.34 -4.93 19.10
N THR A 62 12.23 -4.73 18.38
CA THR A 62 12.17 -4.85 16.92
C THR A 62 13.19 -3.92 16.26
N GLN A 63 13.23 -2.65 16.65
CA GLN A 63 14.18 -1.66 16.11
C GLN A 63 15.63 -2.09 16.36
N SER A 64 15.97 -2.59 17.55
CA SER A 64 17.32 -3.09 17.84
C SER A 64 17.70 -4.28 16.95
N ARG A 65 16.73 -5.17 16.67
CA ARG A 65 16.93 -6.35 15.83
C ARG A 65 16.96 -6.01 14.36
N THR A 66 16.21 -5.01 13.89
CA THR A 66 16.13 -4.64 12.47
C THR A 66 17.05 -3.50 12.07
N ALA A 67 17.70 -2.80 13.00
CA ALA A 67 18.56 -1.65 12.72
C ALA A 67 19.63 -1.92 11.66
N HIS A 68 20.24 -3.11 11.67
CA HIS A 68 21.25 -3.50 10.70
C HIS A 68 20.70 -3.66 9.26
N LEU A 69 19.38 -3.84 9.11
CA LEU A 69 18.70 -3.95 7.82
C LEU A 69 18.23 -2.59 7.28
N GLN A 70 18.35 -1.51 8.05
CA GLN A 70 17.89 -0.19 7.65
C GLN A 70 18.44 0.27 6.28
N PRO A 71 19.74 0.07 5.95
CA PRO A 71 20.26 0.46 4.63
C PRO A 71 19.61 -0.31 3.48
N LEU A 72 19.29 -1.60 3.69
CA LEU A 72 18.60 -2.42 2.69
C LEU A 72 17.14 -1.97 2.53
N ALA A 73 16.46 -1.68 3.64
CA ALA A 73 15.09 -1.17 3.61
C ALA A 73 15.00 0.17 2.86
N ASP A 74 15.94 1.08 3.11
CA ASP A 74 16.00 2.39 2.44
C ASP A 74 16.28 2.24 0.93
N ALA A 75 17.17 1.32 0.55
CA ALA A 75 17.45 1.02 -0.86
C ALA A 75 16.21 0.49 -1.59
N ILE A 76 15.51 -0.48 -0.99
CA ILE A 76 14.27 -1.05 -1.55
C ILE A 76 13.18 0.02 -1.63
N PHE A 77 13.02 0.83 -0.58
CA PHE A 77 12.06 1.93 -0.57
C PHE A 77 12.35 2.93 -1.69
N GLY A 78 13.61 3.32 -1.86
CA GLY A 78 14.05 4.20 -2.95
C GLY A 78 13.76 3.60 -4.33
N GLU A 79 14.03 2.31 -4.52
CA GLU A 79 13.73 1.61 -5.77
C GLU A 79 12.23 1.58 -6.06
N VAL A 80 11.40 1.19 -5.09
CA VAL A 80 9.94 1.15 -5.25
C VAL A 80 9.44 2.55 -5.58
N LYS A 81 9.86 3.57 -4.83
CA LYS A 81 9.46 4.96 -5.08
C LYS A 81 9.88 5.44 -6.47
N ALA A 82 11.09 5.13 -6.92
CA ALA A 82 11.56 5.51 -8.25
C ALA A 82 10.77 4.84 -9.39
N ARG A 83 10.19 3.66 -9.14
CA ARG A 83 9.35 2.93 -10.10
C ARG A 83 7.88 3.36 -10.08
N VAL A 84 7.43 4.08 -9.06
CA VAL A 84 6.06 4.59 -8.98
C VAL A 84 5.93 5.80 -9.90
N LYS A 85 5.16 5.63 -10.96
CA LYS A 85 4.81 6.71 -11.89
C LYS A 85 3.58 7.45 -11.35
N GLU A 86 3.78 8.61 -10.75
CA GLU A 86 2.68 9.37 -10.13
C GLU A 86 1.68 9.93 -11.15
N THR A 87 2.17 10.34 -12.33
CA THR A 87 1.33 10.79 -13.43
C THR A 87 1.20 9.69 -14.47
N ASP A 88 0.07 9.02 -14.49
CA ASP A 88 -0.25 7.99 -15.46
C ASP A 88 -1.65 8.18 -16.03
N LEU A 89 -1.85 7.61 -17.20
CA LEU A 89 -3.10 7.73 -17.93
C LEU A 89 -3.54 6.35 -18.41
N SER A 90 -4.77 5.97 -18.11
CA SER A 90 -5.31 4.68 -18.53
C SER A 90 -5.57 4.66 -20.04
N LEU A 91 -5.54 3.46 -20.63
CA LEU A 91 -6.01 3.30 -22.00
C LEU A 91 -7.47 3.76 -22.14
N PRO A 92 -7.83 4.50 -23.19
CA PRO A 92 -9.16 5.05 -23.32
C PRO A 92 -10.11 3.96 -23.83
N VAL A 93 -11.26 3.82 -23.17
CA VAL A 93 -12.32 2.89 -23.54
C VAL A 93 -13.44 3.66 -24.23
N ARG A 94 -13.87 3.19 -25.40
CA ARG A 94 -15.00 3.79 -26.12
C ARG A 94 -16.31 3.28 -25.56
N SER A 95 -17.24 4.19 -25.27
CA SER A 95 -18.64 3.85 -25.03
C SER A 95 -19.56 4.88 -25.69
N GLY A 96 -20.32 4.43 -26.68
CA GLY A 96 -21.13 5.28 -27.56
C GLY A 96 -20.31 6.39 -28.25
N ASN A 97 -20.73 7.63 -28.04
CA ASN A 97 -20.13 8.84 -28.60
C ASN A 97 -19.02 9.45 -27.71
N TRP A 98 -18.55 8.73 -26.69
CA TRP A 98 -17.55 9.20 -25.74
C TRP A 98 -16.39 8.21 -25.56
N TRP A 99 -15.20 8.76 -25.34
CA TRP A 99 -14.03 8.07 -24.83
C TRP A 99 -13.90 8.32 -23.33
N TYR A 100 -13.66 7.27 -22.54
CA TYR A 100 -13.46 7.34 -21.09
C TYR A 100 -12.04 6.93 -20.74
N PHE A 101 -11.40 7.66 -19.83
CA PHE A 101 -10.08 7.31 -19.30
C PHE A 101 -9.90 7.90 -17.90
N SER A 102 -9.02 7.30 -17.10
CA SER A 102 -8.56 7.86 -15.84
C SER A 102 -7.17 8.49 -15.99
N ARG A 103 -6.90 9.52 -15.20
CA ARG A 103 -5.60 10.17 -15.09
C ARG A 103 -5.22 10.27 -13.62
N SER A 104 -4.11 9.66 -13.21
CA SER A 104 -3.46 10.03 -11.97
C SER A 104 -2.60 11.28 -12.22
N THR A 105 -2.53 12.16 -11.23
CA THR A 105 -1.72 13.38 -11.29
C THR A 105 -0.81 13.39 -10.07
N GLU A 106 0.43 13.79 -10.26
CA GLU A 106 1.40 14.01 -9.18
C GLU A 106 0.78 14.82 -8.03
N GLY A 107 1.00 14.33 -6.81
CA GLY A 107 0.46 14.93 -5.59
C GLY A 107 -1.04 14.73 -5.31
N LYS A 108 -1.79 14.00 -6.14
CA LYS A 108 -3.19 13.64 -5.86
C LYS A 108 -3.32 12.16 -5.49
N SER A 109 -3.93 11.87 -4.35
CA SER A 109 -4.18 10.50 -3.89
C SER A 109 -5.19 9.72 -4.74
N TYR A 110 -5.98 10.39 -5.58
CA TYR A 110 -7.05 9.78 -6.37
C TYR A 110 -6.92 10.15 -7.86
N ALA A 111 -7.16 9.16 -8.72
CA ALA A 111 -7.23 9.38 -10.16
C ALA A 111 -8.50 10.15 -10.53
N ALA A 112 -8.38 11.11 -11.46
CA ALA A 112 -9.51 11.79 -12.06
C ALA A 112 -10.11 10.94 -13.18
N MET A 113 -11.44 10.85 -13.24
CA MET A 113 -12.16 10.23 -14.36
C MET A 113 -12.49 11.30 -15.40
N CYS A 114 -12.05 11.07 -16.63
CA CYS A 114 -12.18 12.01 -17.74
C CYS A 114 -12.97 11.37 -18.89
N ARG A 115 -13.66 12.21 -19.68
CA ARG A 115 -14.30 11.81 -20.92
C ARG A 115 -14.11 12.83 -22.04
N ILE A 116 -13.99 12.37 -23.28
CA ILE A 116 -13.85 13.21 -24.49
C ILE A 116 -14.85 12.73 -25.57
N PRO A 117 -15.54 13.62 -26.30
CA PRO A 117 -16.44 13.19 -27.37
C PRO A 117 -15.66 12.64 -28.58
N VAL A 118 -16.19 11.60 -29.23
CA VAL A 118 -15.56 10.86 -30.35
C VAL A 118 -15.32 11.73 -31.61
N GLY A 119 -15.89 12.94 -31.69
CA GLY A 119 -15.68 13.90 -32.79
C GLY A 119 -14.58 14.95 -32.56
N GLN A 120 -14.03 15.07 -31.34
CA GLN A 120 -12.89 15.95 -31.02
C GLN A 120 -11.55 15.18 -30.97
N SER A 121 -11.53 13.90 -31.35
CA SER A 121 -10.28 13.17 -31.53
C SER A 121 -9.69 13.55 -32.88
N ASP A 122 -8.57 14.27 -32.88
CA ASP A 122 -7.80 14.61 -34.07
C ASP A 122 -7.36 13.30 -34.77
N GLY A 123 -8.11 12.88 -35.80
CA GLY A 123 -7.82 11.70 -36.62
C GLY A 123 -8.97 10.68 -36.75
N HIS A 124 -9.53 10.58 -37.96
CA HIS A 124 -10.31 9.47 -38.53
C HIS A 124 -11.09 8.54 -37.57
N GLY A 125 -12.31 8.93 -37.16
CA GLY A 125 -13.54 8.13 -36.90
C GLY A 125 -13.51 6.77 -36.16
N SER A 126 -12.34 6.31 -35.76
CA SER A 126 -11.99 4.96 -35.32
C SER A 126 -10.64 4.97 -34.57
N ALA A 127 -9.81 6.00 -34.79
CA ALA A 127 -8.55 6.16 -34.10
C ALA A 127 -8.77 6.56 -32.64
N ARG A 128 -7.98 5.94 -31.75
CA ARG A 128 -7.89 6.34 -30.34
C ARG A 128 -7.51 7.83 -30.29
N PRO A 129 -8.06 8.63 -29.36
CA PRO A 129 -7.69 10.04 -29.24
C PRO A 129 -6.17 10.14 -29.13
N ALA A 130 -5.56 10.98 -29.96
CA ALA A 130 -4.14 11.28 -29.83
C ALA A 130 -3.92 11.85 -28.42
N PHE A 131 -3.03 11.22 -27.65
CA PHE A 131 -2.67 11.67 -26.32
C PHE A 131 -1.79 12.92 -26.40
N SER A 132 -2.36 14.01 -26.92
CA SER A 132 -1.82 15.34 -26.75
C SER A 132 -2.10 15.80 -25.30
N PRO A 133 -1.20 16.54 -24.64
CA PRO A 133 -1.49 17.12 -23.33
C PRO A 133 -2.63 18.13 -23.45
N MET A 134 -3.87 17.65 -23.30
CA MET A 134 -5.05 18.51 -23.32
C MET A 134 -5.13 19.38 -22.05
N PRO A 135 -5.58 20.65 -22.18
CA PRO A 135 -5.73 21.56 -21.06
C PRO A 135 -6.79 21.07 -20.06
N ALA A 136 -6.59 21.47 -18.81
CA ALA A 136 -7.16 20.87 -17.60
C ALA A 136 -8.66 21.20 -17.32
N SER A 137 -9.52 21.36 -18.33
CA SER A 137 -10.84 22.00 -18.14
C SER A 137 -12.04 21.07 -17.93
N ILE A 138 -11.88 19.74 -17.82
CA ILE A 138 -13.01 18.84 -17.51
C ILE A 138 -12.62 17.88 -16.37
N PHE A 139 -12.90 18.30 -15.14
CA PHE A 139 -12.80 17.48 -13.93
C PHE A 139 -14.20 17.06 -13.48
N ALA A 140 -14.44 15.75 -13.38
CA ALA A 140 -15.55 15.21 -12.62
C ALA A 140 -15.00 14.14 -11.65
N PHE A 141 -15.13 14.38 -10.35
CA PHE A 141 -14.87 13.37 -9.32
C PHE A 141 -16.09 12.46 -9.24
N ILE A 142 -15.92 11.18 -9.55
CA ILE A 142 -17.02 10.20 -9.46
C ILE A 142 -16.46 8.92 -8.84
N SER A 143 -17.02 8.54 -7.68
CA SER A 143 -16.63 7.34 -6.90
C SER A 143 -17.14 6.03 -7.51
N SER A 144 -18.01 6.09 -8.52
CA SER A 144 -18.49 4.92 -9.27
C SER A 144 -18.82 5.32 -10.71
N VAL A 145 -18.28 4.58 -11.68
CA VAL A 145 -18.63 4.73 -13.10
C VAL A 145 -19.34 3.45 -13.53
N VAL A 146 -20.68 3.50 -13.58
CA VAL A 146 -21.49 2.46 -14.22
C VAL A 146 -21.69 2.89 -15.67
N VAL A 147 -21.05 2.16 -16.60
CA VAL A 147 -21.26 2.36 -18.04
C VAL A 147 -22.38 1.44 -18.48
N SER A 148 -23.59 1.98 -18.62
CA SER A 148 -24.70 1.24 -19.24
C SER A 148 -24.51 1.17 -20.76
N PRO A 149 -24.63 -0.01 -21.40
CA PRO A 149 -24.64 -0.10 -22.85
C PRO A 149 -25.92 0.55 -23.40
N LYS A 150 -25.77 1.35 -24.47
CA LYS A 150 -26.88 1.93 -25.22
C LYS A 150 -26.68 1.65 -26.69
#